data_AF-A0A511SXM2-F1
#
_entry.id   AF-A0A511SXM2-F1
#
_cell.length_a   1.000
_cell.length_b   1.000
_cell.length_c   1.000
_cell.angle_alpha   90.00
_cell.angle_beta   90.00
_cell.angle_gamma   90.00
#
_symmetry.space_group_name_H-M   'P 1'
#
loop_
_entity.id
_entity.type
_entity.pdbx_description
1 polymer ?
#
loop_
_entity_poly.entity_id
_entity_poly.type
_entity_poly.pdbx_seq_one_letter_code
_entity_poly.pdbx_strand_id
1 'polypeptide(L)' 'MTILEPFLLATGALGGLTGAILGVRAEPWWGVDGVLGGVMRGLGGFVGGALALPLISGVMLYVLGLLLTRREARNKPRS' A
#
# COMPACT_ATOMS: atom_id res chain seq x y z
N MET A 1 7.87 -0.70 -21.51
CA MET A 1 7.45 -0.33 -20.15
C MET A 1 5.93 -0.37 -20.12
N THR A 2 5.35 -1.38 -19.47
CA THR A 2 3.89 -1.48 -19.34
C THR A 2 3.43 -0.46 -18.29
N ILE A 3 2.22 0.10 -18.44
CA ILE A 3 1.63 1.10 -17.50
C ILE A 3 1.63 0.62 -16.04
N LEU A 4 1.75 -0.69 -15.83
CA LEU A 4 1.85 -1.32 -14.52
C LEU A 4 3.11 -0.91 -13.74
N GLU A 5 4.27 -0.79 -14.40
CA GLU A 5 5.54 -0.41 -13.75
C GLU A 5 5.48 0.97 -13.07
N PRO A 6 5.11 2.07 -13.77
CA PRO A 6 5.03 3.37 -13.13
C PRO A 6 3.92 3.44 -12.06
N PHE A 7 2.85 2.65 -12.21
CA PHE A 7 1.78 2.56 -11.21
C PHE A 7 2.27 1.91 -9.90
N LEU A 8 3.02 0.81 -9.99
CA LEU A 8 3.61 0.13 -8.82
C LEU A 8 4.65 1.02 -8.14
N LEU A 9 5.46 1.75 -8.92
CA LEU A 9 6.42 2.72 -8.38
C LEU A 9 5.72 3.88 -7.67
N ALA A 10 4.66 4.44 -8.26
CA ALA A 10 3.90 5.55 -7.66
C ALA A 10 3.18 5.13 -6.37
N THR A 11 2.53 3.97 -6.37
CA THR A 11 1.85 3.44 -5.18
C THR A 11 2.83 3.06 -4.08
N GLY A 12 3.98 2.48 -4.42
CA GLY A 12 5.06 2.22 -3.46
C GLY A 12 5.64 3.51 -2.87
N ALA A 13 5.91 4.52 -3.70
CA ALA A 13 6.45 5.80 -3.23
C ALA A 13 5.46 6.53 -2.30
N LEU A 14 4.18 6.61 -2.66
CA LEU A 14 3.12 7.21 -1.83
C LEU A 14 2.88 6.42 -0.54
N GLY A 15 2.93 5.10 -0.63
CA GLY A 15 2.79 4.21 0.51
C GLY A 15 3.93 4.40 1.49
N GLY A 16 5.16 4.46 0.99
CA GLY A 16 6.33 4.74 1.80
C GLY A 16 6.27 6.11 2.45
N LEU A 17 5.92 7.16 1.71
CA LEU A 17 5.76 8.50 2.29
C LEU A 17 4.74 8.53 3.43
N THR A 18 3.59 7.89 3.22
CA THR A 18 2.53 7.81 4.23
C THR A 18 2.98 7.03 5.46
N GLY A 19 3.60 5.87 5.24
CA GLY A 19 4.13 5.05 6.31
C GLY A 19 5.25 5.75 7.08
N ALA A 20 6.11 6.52 6.41
CA ALA A 20 7.15 7.33 7.06
C ALA A 20 6.55 8.40 7.99
N ILE A 21 5.54 9.13 7.50
CA ILE A 21 4.85 10.16 8.29
C ILE A 21 4.19 9.53 9.52
N LEU A 22 3.51 8.39 9.36
CA LEU A 22 2.89 7.67 10.48
C LEU A 22 3.93 7.09 11.44
N GLY A 23 5.04 6.59 10.93
CA GLY A 23 6.14 6.06 11.74
C GLY A 23 6.81 7.12 12.60
N VAL A 24 7.09 8.31 12.04
CA VAL A 24 7.64 9.45 12.80
C VAL A 24 6.68 9.91 13.89
N ARG A 25 5.36 9.85 13.65
CA ARG A 25 4.33 10.23 14.62
C ARG A 25 4.00 9.16 15.65
N ALA A 26 4.51 7.94 15.50
CA ALA A 26 4.22 6.85 16.44
C ALA A 26 4.92 7.09 17.79
N GLU A 27 4.20 6.90 18.89
CA GLU A 27 4.72 7.11 20.26
C GLU A 27 5.87 6.14 20.58
N PRO A 28 6.98 6.59 21.20
CA PRO A 28 8.11 5.77 21.66
C PRO A 28 7.68 4.63 22.58
N TRP A 29 7.69 3.40 22.06
CA TRP A 29 7.40 2.21 22.84
C TRP A 29 8.68 1.57 23.44
N TRP A 30 9.86 1.82 22.85
CA TRP A 30 11.11 1.11 23.13
C TRP A 30 12.26 2.06 23.52
N GLY A 31 11.96 3.27 24.02
CA GLY A 31 12.94 4.17 24.65
C GLY A 31 14.03 4.77 23.76
N VAL A 32 13.93 4.62 22.42
CA VAL A 32 14.80 5.33 21.49
C VAL A 32 14.19 6.70 21.22
N ASP A 33 14.49 7.65 22.11
CA ASP A 33 14.00 9.01 22.02
C ASP A 33 14.96 9.90 21.21
N GLY A 34 14.41 10.93 20.56
CA GLY A 34 15.16 11.87 19.74
C GLY A 34 15.22 11.53 18.25
N VAL A 35 16.10 12.23 17.53
CA VAL A 35 16.18 12.21 16.06
C VAL A 35 16.39 10.79 15.52
N LEU A 36 17.22 9.98 16.19
CA LEU A 36 17.53 8.62 15.75
C LEU A 36 16.32 7.68 15.82
N GLY A 37 15.48 7.82 16.86
CA GLY A 37 14.24 7.05 17.00
C GLY A 37 13.20 7.45 15.97
N GLY A 38 13.06 8.76 15.72
CA GLY A 38 12.21 9.29 14.65
C GLY A 38 12.65 8.80 13.27
N VAL A 39 13.95 8.78 12.99
CA VAL A 39 14.51 8.29 11.72
C VAL A 39 14.31 6.79 11.54
N MET A 40 14.58 5.97 12.56
CA MET A 40 14.38 4.52 12.51
C MET A 40 12.91 4.16 12.25
N ARG A 41 11.98 4.91 12.85
CA ARG A 41 10.54 4.70 12.66
C ARG A 41 10.01 5.26 11.37
N GLY A 42 10.53 6.39 10.92
CA GLY A 42 10.26 6.94 9.59
C GLY A 42 10.72 5.99 8.49
N LEU A 43 11.91 5.40 8.62
CA LEU A 43 12.42 4.38 7.69
C LEU A 43 11.62 3.08 7.76
N GLY A 44 11.34 2.56 8.95
CA GLY A 44 10.53 1.36 9.13
C GLY A 44 9.11 1.53 8.58
N GLY A 45 8.51 2.70 8.83
CA GLY A 45 7.23 3.11 8.26
C GLY A 45 7.29 3.28 6.75
N PHE A 46 8.37 3.87 6.22
CA PHE A 46 8.58 4.00 4.77
C PHE A 46 8.65 2.65 4.09
N VAL A 47 9.47 1.74 4.60
CA VAL A 47 9.62 0.41 4.00
C VAL A 47 8.33 -0.39 4.13
N GLY A 48 7.68 -0.35 5.31
CA GLY A 48 6.41 -1.04 5.53
C GLY A 48 5.29 -0.50 4.62
N GLY A 49 5.16 0.82 4.54
CA GLY A 49 4.18 1.48 3.68
C GLY A 49 4.45 1.27 2.19
N ALA A 50 5.71 1.33 1.76
CA ALA A 50 6.09 1.14 0.36
C ALA A 50 5.83 -0.28 -0.15
N LEU A 51 5.90 -1.28 0.73
CA LEU A 51 5.58 -2.67 0.40
C LEU A 51 4.09 -2.98 0.57
N ALA A 52 3.45 -2.42 1.61
CA ALA A 52 2.04 -2.70 1.91
C ALA A 52 1.09 -2.08 0.88
N LEU A 53 1.34 -0.86 0.41
CA LEU A 53 0.39 -0.17 -0.48
C LEU A 53 0.25 -0.85 -1.85
N PRO A 54 1.34 -1.27 -2.53
CA PRO A 54 1.24 -2.05 -3.77
C PRO A 54 0.50 -3.37 -3.56
N LEU A 55 0.79 -4.07 -2.45
CA LEU A 55 0.11 -5.31 -2.07
C LEU A 55 -1.40 -5.10 -1.89
N ILE A 56 -1.79 -4.08 -1.11
CA ILE A 56 -3.20 -3.73 -0.87
C ILE A 56 -3.88 -3.35 -2.19
N SER A 57 -3.22 -2.55 -3.03
CA SER A 57 -3.77 -2.16 -4.33
C SER A 57 -3.98 -3.36 -5.26
N GLY A 58 -3.06 -4.32 -5.28
CA GLY A 58 -3.17 -5.56 -6.03
C GLY A 58 -4.33 -6.43 -5.55
N VAL A 59 -4.48 -6.60 -4.23
CA VAL A 59 -5.62 -7.32 -3.64
C VAL A 59 -6.94 -6.63 -4.00
N MET A 60 -7.00 -5.30 -3.94
CA MET A 60 -8.21 -4.54 -4.26
C MET A 60 -8.61 -4.71 -5.73
N LEU A 61 -7.64 -4.64 -6.65
CA LEU A 61 -7.86 -4.87 -8.08
C LEU A 61 -8.28 -6.32 -8.36
N TYR A 62 -7.72 -7.29 -7.65
CA TYR A 62 -8.13 -8.70 -7.76
C TYR A 62 -9.58 -8.89 -7.31
N VAL A 63 -9.96 -8.33 -6.16
CA VAL A 63 -11.35 -8.39 -5.65
C VAL A 63 -12.30 -7.68 -6.63
N LEU A 64 -11.92 -6.51 -7.14
CA LEU A 64 -12.72 -5.78 -8.12
C LEU A 64 -12.89 -6.58 -9.42
N GLY A 65 -11.82 -7.21 -9.92
CA GLY A 65 -11.87 -8.11 -11.07
C GLY A 65 -12.83 -9.28 -10.83
N LEU A 66 -12.77 -9.90 -9.65
CA LEU A 66 -13.64 -11.01 -9.28
C LEU A 66 -15.11 -10.59 -9.19
N LEU A 67 -15.39 -9.40 -8.66
CA LEU A 67 -16.73 -8.81 -8.62
C LEU A 67 -17.27 -8.53 -10.04
N LEU A 68 -16.43 -7.99 -10.92
CA LEU A 68 -16.80 -7.74 -12.31
C LEU A 68 -17.08 -9.04 -13.06
N THR A 69 -16.24 -10.06 -12.93
CA THR A 69 -16.47 -11.39 -13.53
C THR A 69 -17.75 -12.02 -13.02
N ARG A 70 -18.04 -11.92 -11.70
CA ARG A 70 -19.30 -12.41 -11.13
C ARG A 70 -20.51 -11.62 -11.63
N ARG A 71 -20.39 -10.30 -11.79
CA ARG A 71 -21.44 -9.44 -12.32
C ARG A 71 -21.74 -9.78 -13.77
N GLU A 72 -20.71 -10.01 -14.57
CA GLU A 72 -20.83 -10.40 -15.99
C GLU A 72 -21.46 -11.79 -16.13
N ALA A 73 -21.07 -12.75 -15.30
CA ALA A 73 -21.72 -14.05 -15.22
C ALA A 73 -23.21 -13.96 -14.82
N ARG A 74 -23.57 -12.97 -14.00
CA ARG A 74 -24.97 -12.72 -13.59
C ARG A 74 -25.80 -12.00 -14.65
N ASN A 75 -25.14 -11.23 -15.53
CA ASN A 75 -25.78 -10.45 -16.60
C ASN A 75 -25.80 -11.16 -17.95
N LYS A 76 -25.28 -12.38 -18.08
CA LYS A 76 -25.48 -13.18 -19.28
C LYS A 76 -26.98 -13.48 -19.43
N PRO A 77 -27.66 -12.97 -20.48
CA PRO A 77 -29.03 -13.39 -20.75
C PRO A 77 -28.99 -14.90 -21.01
N ARG A 78 -29.80 -15.66 -20.27
CA ARG A 78 -30.12 -17.04 -20.67
C ARG A 78 -30.80 -16.91 -22.03
N SER A 79 -30.11 -17.36 -23.07
CA SER A 79 -30.65 -17.56 -24.41
C SER A 79 -31.95 -18.35 -24.35
#